data_AF-B4U4C9-F1
#
_entry.id   AF-B4U4C9-F1
#
_cell.length_a   1.000
_cell.length_b   1.000
_cell.length_c   1.000
_cell.angle_alpha   90.00
_cell.angle_beta   90.00
_cell.angle_gamma   90.00
#
_symmetry.space_group_name_H-M   'P 1'
#
loop_
_entity.id
_entity.type
_entity.pdbx_description
1 polymer ?
#
loop_
_entity_poly.entity_id
_entity_poly.type
_entity_poly.pdbx_seq_one_letter_code
_entity_poly.pdbx_strand_id
1 'polypeptide(L)' 'MISKEARLGERSLRYYKNIRQNKGLSQAVVGEVISRQSLISFEKGESTPRYETMMFLLRQIDMTFGDVENSYTEIERVL' A
#
# COMPACT_ATOMS: atom_id res chain seq x y z
N MET A 1 -5.92 -17.95 11.96
CA MET A 1 -6.16 -17.56 10.55
C MET A 1 -6.20 -16.05 10.46
N ILE A 2 -5.38 -15.43 9.61
CA ILE A 2 -5.48 -13.99 9.30
C ILE A 2 -6.66 -13.79 8.32
N SER A 3 -7.52 -12.80 8.59
CA SER A 3 -8.68 -12.47 7.75
C SER A 3 -8.23 -12.05 6.34
N LYS A 4 -9.10 -12.26 5.33
CA LYS A 4 -8.83 -11.87 3.93
C LYS A 4 -8.52 -10.37 3.82
N GLU A 5 -9.21 -9.54 4.60
CA GLU A 5 -9.02 -8.09 4.67
C GLU A 5 -7.63 -7.71 5.20
N ALA A 6 -7.17 -8.36 6.28
CA ALA A 6 -5.84 -8.13 6.81
C ALA A 6 -4.74 -8.53 5.80
N ARG A 7 -4.94 -9.61 5.05
CA ARG A 7 -4.01 -9.99 3.96
C ARG A 7 -4.02 -9.00 2.80
N LEU A 8 -5.17 -8.40 2.48
CA LEU A 8 -5.25 -7.38 1.43
C LEU A 8 -4.55 -6.09 1.85
N GLY A 9 -4.71 -5.67 3.11
CA GLY A 9 -4.03 -4.49 3.66
C GLY A 9 -2.51 -4.59 3.62
N GLU A 10 -1.93 -5.68 4.15
CA GLU A 10 -0.46 -5.88 4.11
C GLU A 10 0.10 -5.94 2.69
N ARG A 11 -0.60 -6.64 1.79
CA ARG A 11 -0.18 -6.80 0.40
C ARG A 11 -0.19 -5.48 -0.34
N SER A 12 -1.27 -4.73 -0.19
CA SER A 12 -1.41 -3.39 -0.76
C SER A 12 -0.27 -2.46 -0.30
N LEU A 13 0.15 -2.56 0.97
CA LEU A 13 1.25 -1.75 1.52
C LEU A 13 2.61 -2.10 0.92
N ARG A 14 2.91 -3.40 0.79
CA ARG A 14 4.14 -3.86 0.11
C ARG A 14 4.18 -3.36 -1.33
N TYR A 15 3.06 -3.46 -2.03
CA TYR A 15 2.95 -2.99 -3.40
C TYR A 15 3.12 -1.48 -3.53
N TYR A 16 2.43 -0.71 -2.68
CA TYR A 16 2.60 0.74 -2.58
C TYR A 16 4.07 1.15 -2.39
N LYS A 17 4.75 0.53 -1.41
CA LYS A 17 6.16 0.83 -1.11
C LYS A 17 7.06 0.60 -2.32
N ASN A 18 6.89 -0.52 -3.02
CA ASN A 18 7.67 -0.87 -4.19
C ASN A 18 7.46 0.13 -5.33
N ILE A 19 6.20 0.45 -5.68
CA ILE A 19 5.92 1.40 -6.76
C ILE A 19 6.41 2.80 -6.39
N ARG A 20 6.20 3.25 -5.15
CA ARG A 20 6.70 4.54 -4.65
C ARG A 20 8.22 4.64 -4.81
N GLN A 21 8.96 3.61 -4.41
CA GLN A 21 10.42 3.56 -4.54
C GLN A 21 10.86 3.52 -6.01
N ASN A 22 10.19 2.75 -6.87
CA ASN A 22 10.48 2.67 -8.30
C ASN A 22 10.23 4.00 -9.02
N LYS A 23 9.23 4.78 -8.59
CA LYS A 23 8.98 6.15 -9.07
C LYS A 23 9.95 7.19 -8.47
N GLY A 24 10.89 6.79 -7.60
CA GLY A 24 11.82 7.72 -6.93
C GLY A 24 11.16 8.64 -5.91
N LEU A 25 9.94 8.34 -5.46
CA LEU A 25 9.19 9.18 -4.54
C LEU A 25 9.64 8.93 -3.10
N SER A 26 9.96 9.99 -2.37
CA SER A 26 10.27 9.88 -0.94
C SER A 26 8.98 9.68 -0.11
N GLN A 27 9.13 9.32 1.16
CA GLN A 27 7.98 9.24 2.07
C GLN A 27 7.31 10.60 2.33
N ALA A 28 7.90 11.73 1.91
CA ALA A 28 7.25 13.04 1.98
C ALA A 28 6.04 13.17 1.03
N VAL A 29 5.85 12.21 0.10
CA VAL A 29 4.71 12.20 -0.83
C VAL A 29 3.34 12.18 -0.12
N VAL A 30 3.28 11.77 1.14
CA VAL A 30 2.03 11.78 1.91
C VAL A 30 1.55 13.17 2.31
N GLY A 31 2.42 14.18 2.21
CA GLY A 31 2.11 15.56 2.55
C GLY A 31 1.59 15.75 3.98
N GLU A 32 0.59 16.60 4.14
CA GLU A 32 -0.01 16.96 5.44
C GLU A 32 -1.13 16.01 5.89
N VAL A 33 -1.62 15.15 4.99
CA VAL A 33 -2.78 14.28 5.24
C VAL A 33 -2.42 13.12 6.18
N ILE A 34 -1.21 12.59 6.03
CA ILE A 34 -0.70 11.53 6.88
C ILE A 34 0.69 11.94 7.34
N SER A 35 1.02 11.74 8.62
CA SER A 35 2.38 11.99 9.07
C SER A 35 3.37 11.03 8.38
N ARG A 36 4.57 11.52 8.06
CA ARG A 36 5.68 10.68 7.58
C ARG A 36 5.95 9.50 8.53
N GLN A 37 5.80 9.72 9.84
CA GLN A 37 6.01 8.69 10.86
C GLN A 37 4.99 7.55 10.76
N SER A 38 3.72 7.86 10.46
CA SER A 38 2.69 6.86 10.21
C SER A 38 3.04 6.03 8.97
N LEU A 39 3.50 6.67 7.89
CA LEU A 39 3.93 5.92 6.70
C LEU A 39 5.11 4.99 7.00
N ILE A 40 6.09 5.43 7.80
CA ILE A 40 7.21 4.58 8.24
C ILE A 40 6.68 3.35 8.99
N SER A 41 5.74 3.55 9.93
CA SER A 41 5.15 2.46 10.72
C SER A 41 4.42 1.46 9.82
N PHE A 42 3.64 1.94 8.84
CA PHE A 42 2.96 1.09 7.87
C PHE A 42 3.94 0.29 7.01
N GLU A 43 4.99 0.92 6.49
CA GLU A 43 5.98 0.27 5.62
C GLU A 43 6.91 -0.71 6.35
N LYS A 44 6.92 -0.69 7.69
CA LYS A 44 7.57 -1.68 8.56
C LYS A 44 6.62 -2.78 9.04
N GLY A 45 5.31 -2.65 8.80
CA GLY A 45 4.30 -3.58 9.31
C GLY A 45 4.01 -3.42 10.80
N GLU A 46 4.41 -2.29 11.41
CA GLU A 46 4.14 -1.99 12.82
C GLU A 46 2.69 -1.54 13.05
N SER A 47 2.02 -1.06 12.01
CA SER A 47 0.59 -0.71 12.03
C SER A 47 -0.06 -0.90 10.66
N THR A 48 -1.37 -1.02 10.64
CA THR A 48 -2.17 -1.20 9.42
C THR A 48 -2.98 0.08 9.15
N PRO A 49 -2.89 0.67 7.94
CA PRO A 49 -3.69 1.82 7.57
C PRO A 49 -5.17 1.44 7.48
N ARG A 50 -6.04 2.38 7.80
CA ARG A 50 -7.47 2.25 7.51
C ARG A 50 -7.71 2.30 6.00
N TYR A 51 -8.90 1.89 5.58
CA TYR A 51 -9.28 1.84 4.18
C TYR A 51 -9.06 3.18 3.46
N GLU A 52 -9.51 4.29 4.04
CA GLU A 52 -9.40 5.64 3.47
C GLU A 52 -7.94 6.09 3.39
N THR A 53 -7.16 5.78 4.43
CA THR A 53 -5.71 6.03 4.45
C THR A 53 -5.03 5.28 3.32
N MET A 54 -5.42 4.03 3.08
CA MET A 54 -4.82 3.23 2.03
C MET A 54 -5.25 3.69 0.62
N MET A 55 -6.50 4.12 0.44
CA MET A 55 -6.93 4.80 -0.80
C MET A 55 -6.09 6.04 -1.07
N PHE A 56 -5.85 6.86 -0.04
CA PHE A 56 -5.03 8.06 -0.18
C PHE A 56 -3.60 7.72 -0.62
N LEU A 57 -2.98 6.71 0.01
CA LEU A 57 -1.63 6.26 -0.34
C LEU A 57 -1.58 5.82 -1.80
N LEU A 58 -2.49 4.94 -2.25
CA LEU A 58 -2.50 4.46 -3.62
C LEU A 58 -2.64 5.60 -4.65
N ARG A 59 -3.45 6.63 -4.34
CA ARG A 59 -3.57 7.81 -5.21
C ARG A 59 -2.26 8.59 -5.36
N GLN A 60 -1.39 8.61 -4.34
CA GLN A 60 -0.09 9.30 -4.44
C GLN A 60 0.85 8.68 -5.47
N ILE A 61 0.57 7.44 -5.88
CA ILE A 61 1.37 6.70 -6.86
C ILE A 61 0.55 6.38 -8.12
N ASP A 62 -0.56 7.07 -8.36
CA ASP A 62 -1.48 6.87 -9.49
C ASP A 62 -2.08 5.45 -9.56
N MET A 63 -2.37 4.85 -8.40
CA MET A 63 -2.93 3.50 -8.29
C MET A 63 -4.28 3.48 -7.55
N THR A 64 -5.02 2.40 -7.74
CA THR A 64 -6.27 2.07 -7.05
C THR A 64 -6.19 0.69 -6.39
N PHE A 65 -7.18 0.36 -5.55
CA PHE A 65 -7.30 -1.00 -5.00
C PHE A 65 -7.53 -2.07 -6.09
N GLY A 66 -8.19 -1.71 -7.20
CA GLY A 66 -8.41 -2.63 -8.31
C GLY A 66 -7.09 -3.01 -9.00
N ASP A 67 -6.17 -2.05 -9.18
CA ASP A 67 -4.85 -2.32 -9.76
C ASP A 67 -4.03 -3.26 -8.88
N VAL A 68 -4.16 -3.10 -7.57
CA VAL A 68 -3.54 -3.96 -6.58
C VAL A 68 -4.14 -5.38 -6.64
N GLU A 69 -5.47 -5.52 -6.69
CA GLU A 69 -6.15 -6.82 -6.78
C GLU A 69 -5.85 -7.57 -8.10
N ASN A 70 -5.81 -6.86 -9.22
CA ASN A 70 -5.45 -7.42 -10.54
C ASN A 70 -4.01 -7.94 -10.58
N SER A 71 -3.08 -7.26 -9.91
CA SER A 71 -1.69 -7.72 -9.81
C SER A 71 -1.54 -9.06 -9.06
N TYR A 72 -2.49 -9.41 -8.18
CA TYR A 72 -2.47 -10.69 -7.46
C TYR A 72 -3.14 -11.82 -8.22
N THR A 73 -4.15 -11.51 -9.04
CA THR A 73 -4.77 -12.53 -9.90
C THR A 73 -3.80 -13.06 -10.95
N GLU A 74 -2.80 -12.29 -11.34
CA GLU A 74 -1.73 -12.75 -12.23
C GLU A 74 -0.69 -13.61 -11.49
N ILE A 75 -0.31 -13.28 -10.26
CA ILE A 75 0.66 -14.07 -9.48
C ILE A 75 0.09 -15.43 -9.05
N GLU A 76 -1.18 -15.49 -8.63
CA GLU A 76 -1.85 -16.76 -8.25
C GLU A 76 -2.21 -17.64 -9.46
N ARG A 77 -2.15 -17.12 -10.69
CA ARG A 77 -2.33 -17.91 -11.92
C ARG A 77 -1.05 -18.55 -12.45
N VAL A 78 0.11 -18.08 -11.98
CA VAL A 78 1.44 -18.56 -12.41
C VAL A 78 2.09 -19.45 -11.33
N LEU A 79 1.39 -19.68 -10.22
CA LEU A 79 1.72 -20.65 -9.17
C LEU A 79 0.68 -21.77 -9.15
#